data_AF-A0A2J6H8L9-F1
#
_entry.id   AF-A0A2J6H8L9-F1
#
_cell.length_a   1.000
_cell.length_b   1.000
_cell.length_c   1.000
_cell.angle_alpha   90.00
_cell.angle_beta   90.00
_cell.angle_gamma   90.00
#
_symmetry.space_group_name_H-M   'P 1'
#
loop_
_entity.id
_entity.type
_entity.pdbx_description
1 polymer ?
#
loop_
_entity_poly.entity_id
_entity_poly.type
_entity_poly.pdbx_seq_one_letter_code
_entity_poly.pdbx_strand_id
1 'polypeptide(L)' 'GIGLPNVRRRLDLLYPGKYNLDIRDETDTYTCQLSLAL' A
#
# COMPACT_ATOMS: atom_id res chain seq x y z
N GLY A 1 6.87 -14.93 2.38
CA GLY A 1 6.54 -13.49 2.38
C GLY A 1 5.58 -13.19 1.26
N ILE A 2 4.33 -12.83 1.55
CA ILE A 2 3.24 -12.67 0.55
C ILE A 2 2.36 -11.43 0.87
N GLY A 3 2.80 -10.53 1.76
CA GLY A 3 1.92 -9.52 2.36
C GLY A 3 1.57 -8.35 1.42
N LEU A 4 2.57 -7.52 1.11
CA LEU A 4 2.40 -6.28 0.36
C LEU A 4 1.86 -6.44 -1.08
N PRO A 5 2.33 -7.41 -1.88
CA PRO A 5 1.79 -7.65 -3.21
C PRO A 5 0.30 -8.04 -3.18
N ASN A 6 -0.11 -8.86 -2.20
CA ASN A 6 -1.53 -9.22 -2.05
C ASN A 6 -2.39 -8.05 -1.58
N VAL A 7 -1.85 -7.18 -0.72
CA VAL A 7 -2.55 -5.95 -0.29
C VAL A 7 -2.76 -5.02 -1.49
N ARG A 8 -1.74 -4.77 -2.31
CA ARG A 8 -1.87 -3.99 -3.55
C ARG A 8 -2.93 -4.56 -4.47
N ARG A 9 -2.87 -5.87 -4.73
CA ARG A 9 -3.85 -6.55 -5.60
C ARG A 9 -5.29 -6.45 -5.08
N ARG A 10 -5.50 -6.49 -3.75
CA ARG A 10 -6.83 -6.28 -3.16
C ARG A 10 -7.29 -4.83 -3.27
N LEU A 11 -6.38 -3.87 -3.06
CA LEU A 11 -6.68 -2.45 -3.23
C LEU A 11 -7.04 -2.12 -4.68
N ASP A 12 -6.36 -2.71 -5.67
CA ASP A 12 -6.71 -2.57 -7.10
C ASP A 12 -8.12 -3.11 -7.42
N LEU A 13 -8.54 -4.19 -6.76
CA LEU A 13 -9.86 -4.79 -6.97
C LEU A 13 -11.00 -4.01 -6.28
N LEU A 14 -10.75 -3.52 -5.07
CA LEU A 14 -11.77 -2.88 -4.23
C LEU A 14 -11.85 -1.36 -4.44
N TYR A 15 -10.72 -0.72 -4.74
CA TYR A 15 -10.56 0.73 -4.80
C TYR A 15 -9.73 1.17 -6.02
N PRO A 16 -10.10 0.76 -7.25
CA PRO A 16 -9.32 1.07 -8.45
C PRO A 16 -9.13 2.60 -8.60
N GLY A 17 -7.86 3.03 -8.62
CA GLY A 17 -7.50 4.45 -8.74
C GLY A 17 -7.87 5.33 -7.53
N LYS A 18 -8.34 4.72 -6.42
CA LYS A 18 -8.84 5.43 -5.23
C LYS A 18 -7.97 5.23 -3.98
N TYR A 19 -6.75 4.74 -4.15
CA TYR A 19 -5.82 4.60 -3.04
C TYR A 19 -4.42 5.05 -3.43
N ASN A 20 -3.66 5.49 -2.43
CA ASN A 20 -2.24 5.75 -2.54
C ASN A 20 -1.52 4.94 -1.45
N LEU A 21 -0.58 4.10 -1.86
CA LEU A 21 0.26 3.32 -0.94
C LEU A 21 1.71 3.76 -1.09
N ASP A 22 2.20 4.49 -0.11
CA ASP A 22 3.58 4.97 -0.02
C ASP A 22 4.36 4.05 0.91
N ILE A 23 5.55 3.62 0.47
CA ILE A 23 6.42 2.71 1.22
C ILE A 23 7.79 3.35 1.23
N ARG A 24 8.28 3.65 2.43
CA ARG A 24 9.60 4.21 2.66
C ARG A 24 10.40 3.17 3.42
N ASP A 25 11.42 2.67 2.73
CA ASP A 25 12.38 1.74 3.29
C ASP A 25 13.65 2.54 3.62
N GLU A 26 13.75 2.96 4.87
CA GLU A 26 14.88 3.72 5.40
C GLU A 26 15.76 2.80 6.24
N THR A 27 17.04 3.14 6.38
CA THR A 27 18.06 2.27 6.99
C THR A 27 17.70 1.75 8.38
N ASP A 28 16.96 2.56 9.17
CA ASP A 28 16.51 2.21 10.52
C ASP A 28 14.99 2.02 10.63
N THR A 29 14.22 2.42 9.61
CA THR A 29 12.76 2.48 9.71
C THR A 29 12.08 2.01 8.44
N TYR A 30 11.16 1.08 8.58
CA TYR A 30 10.27 0.67 7.50
C TYR A 30 8.88 1.28 7.69
N THR A 31 8.55 2.28 6.88
CA THR A 31 7.29 3.03 6.99
C THR A 31 6.36 2.70 5.82
N CYS A 32 5.13 2.29 6.13
CA CYS A 32 4.06 2.10 5.15
C CYS A 32 2.92 3.06 5.44
N GLN A 33 2.53 3.88 4.46
CA GLN A 33 1.45 4.84 4.58
C GLN A 33 0.40 4.58 3.50
N LEU A 34 -0.83 4.28 3.92
CA LEU A 34 -1.97 4.08 3.03
C LEU A 34 -2.94 5.26 3.17
N SER A 35 -3.31 5.84 2.04
CA SER A 35 -4.34 6.87 1.95
C SER A 35 -5.44 6.40 1.00
N LEU A 36 -6.70 6.56 1.41
CA LEU A 36 -7.88 6.23 0.61
C LEU A 36 -8.59 7.51 0.22
N ALA A 37 -8.91 7.66 -1.05
CA ALA A 37 -9.79 8.70 -1.56
C ALA A 37 -11.22 8.14 -1.59
N LEU A 38 -12.05 8.53 -0.62
CA LEU A 38 -13.45 8.12 -0.52
C LEU A 38 -14.33 8.95 -1.47
#